data_AF-X1VDB6-F1
#
_entry.id   AF-X1VDB6-F1
#
_cell.length_a   1.000
_cell.length_b   1.000
_cell.length_c   1.000
_cell.angle_alpha   90.00
_cell.angle_beta   90.00
_cell.angle_gamma   90.00
#
_symmetry.space_group_name_H-M   'P 1'
#
loop_
_entity.id
_entity.type
_entity.pdbx_description
1 polymer ?
#
loop_
_entity_poly.entity_id
_entity_poly.type
_entity_poly.pdbx_seq_one_letter_code
_entity_poly.pdbx_strand_id
1 'polypeptide(L)'
;MRFRRAVERREAAFDLMPLIDVVFLLIIFFMLTTSFRTIFQGIKVDLPTTTTKQEKIEQNIIITITKDNVLYLDKSRVTTSKLVSLLKQKLGGKKGLVMVNA
;
A
#
# COMPACT_ATOMS: atom_id res chain seq x y z
N MET A 1 -15.19 55.18 -53.73
CA MET A 1 -15.37 53.71 -53.78
C MET A 1 -15.04 53.14 -52.40
N ARG A 2 -15.99 52.45 -51.76
CA ARG A 2 -15.85 51.96 -50.36
C ARG A 2 -15.24 50.56 -50.38
N PHE A 3 -14.00 50.43 -49.91
CA PHE A 3 -13.34 49.15 -49.74
C PHE A 3 -13.92 48.44 -48.51
N ARG A 4 -14.83 47.50 -48.73
CA ARG A 4 -15.22 46.52 -47.70
C ARG A 4 -14.07 45.52 -47.56
N ARG A 5 -13.27 45.65 -46.50
CA ARG A 5 -12.38 44.57 -46.04
C ARG A 5 -13.27 43.42 -45.54
N ALA A 6 -13.21 42.27 -46.21
CA ALA A 6 -13.70 41.03 -45.64
C ALA A 6 -12.76 40.67 -44.48
N VAL A 7 -13.26 40.76 -43.24
CA VAL A 7 -12.58 40.21 -42.08
C VAL A 7 -12.76 38.70 -42.18
N GLU A 8 -11.72 37.99 -42.61
CA GLU A 8 -11.69 36.53 -42.49
C GLU A 8 -11.80 36.18 -41.01
N ARG A 9 -12.96 35.65 -40.64
CA ARG A 9 -13.16 35.05 -39.33
C ARG A 9 -12.39 33.74 -39.32
N ARG A 10 -11.11 33.79 -38.96
CA ARG A 10 -10.33 32.60 -38.63
C ARG A 10 -11.04 31.97 -37.43
N GLU A 11 -11.78 30.90 -37.67
CA GLU A 11 -12.21 30.01 -36.61
C GLU A 11 -10.94 29.57 -35.89
N ALA A 12 -10.86 29.84 -34.58
CA ALA A 12 -9.76 29.39 -33.76
C ALA A 12 -9.85 27.86 -33.71
N ALA A 13 -9.12 27.19 -34.59
CA ALA A 13 -8.96 25.75 -34.55
C ALA A 13 -8.40 25.39 -33.17
N PHE A 14 -9.12 24.54 -32.43
CA PHE A 14 -8.67 24.07 -31.13
C PHE A 14 -7.38 23.26 -31.34
N ASP A 15 -6.24 23.81 -30.92
CA ASP A 15 -4.95 23.14 -31.07
C ASP A 15 -4.84 22.01 -30.05
N LEU A 16 -4.82 20.78 -30.54
CA LEU A 16 -4.69 19.57 -29.72
C LEU A 16 -3.24 19.30 -29.30
N MET A 17 -2.24 19.91 -29.96
CA MET A 17 -0.83 19.66 -29.65
C MET A 17 -0.49 19.95 -28.17
N PRO A 18 -0.88 21.10 -27.59
CA PRO A 18 -0.64 21.37 -26.17
C PRO A 18 -1.40 20.43 -25.22
N LEU A 19 -2.58 19.96 -25.61
CA LEU A 19 -3.39 19.07 -24.77
C LEU A 19 -2.80 17.66 -24.70
N ILE A 20 -2.33 17.14 -25.84
CA ILE A 20 -1.70 15.83 -25.94
C ILE A 20 -0.46 15.77 -25.04
N ASP A 21 0.34 16.84 -25.00
CA ASP A 21 1.54 16.92 -24.17
C ASP A 21 1.22 16.80 -22.67
N VAL A 22 0.22 17.55 -22.19
CA VAL A 22 -0.25 17.48 -20.79
C VAL A 22 -0.75 16.08 -20.44
N VAL A 23 -1.51 15.44 -21.33
CA VAL A 23 -2.02 14.07 -21.11
C VAL A 23 -0.88 13.05 -21.08
N PHE A 24 0.10 13.14 -21.97
CA PHE A 24 1.26 12.24 -21.98
C PHE A 24 2.09 12.36 -20.70
N LEU A 25 2.35 13.61 -20.26
CA LEU A 25 3.06 13.87 -19.01
C LEU A 25 2.34 13.24 -17.81
N LEU A 26 1.02 13.35 -17.75
CA LEU A 26 0.21 12.74 -16.69
C LEU A 26 0.32 11.21 -16.71
N ILE A 27 0.21 10.57 -17.89
CA ILE A 27 0.31 9.11 -18.01
C ILE A 27 1.68 8.60 -17.54
N ILE A 28 2.76 9.25 -17.95
CA ILE A 28 4.12 8.87 -17.52
C ILE A 28 4.29 9.06 -16.01
N PHE A 29 3.81 10.18 -15.46
CA PHE A 29 3.84 10.42 -14.02
C PHE A 29 3.06 9.34 -13.24
N PHE A 30 1.86 8.98 -13.70
CA PHE A 30 1.08 7.89 -13.10
C PHE A 30 1.79 6.54 -13.23
N MET A 31 2.37 6.23 -14.39
CA MET A 31 3.11 4.99 -14.59
C MET A 31 4.32 4.88 -13.65
N LEU A 32 5.10 5.95 -13.49
CA LEU A 32 6.26 5.97 -12.60
C LEU A 32 5.87 5.90 -11.12
N THR A 33 4.77 6.55 -10.72
CA THR A 33 4.31 6.57 -9.32
C THR A 33 3.55 5.31 -8.90
N THR A 34 2.92 4.59 -9.84
CA THR A 34 2.17 3.35 -9.55
C THR A 34 3.08 2.16 -9.21
N SER A 35 4.30 2.07 -9.77
CA SER A 35 5.25 0.98 -9.48
C SER A 35 5.68 0.88 -8.01
N PHE A 36 5.59 1.97 -7.23
CA PHE A 36 5.99 1.95 -5.82
C PHE A 36 4.96 1.28 -4.89
N ARG A 37 3.70 1.11 -5.31
CA ARG A 37 2.63 0.57 -4.45
C ARG A 37 2.48 -0.95 -4.48
N THR A 38 3.04 -1.62 -5.49
CA THR A 38 2.81 -3.06 -5.72
C THR A 38 3.92 -3.97 -5.15
N ILE A 39 5.06 -3.42 -4.73
CA ILE A 39 6.20 -4.23 -4.24
C ILE A 39 6.04 -4.65 -2.76
N PHE A 40 5.15 -4.03 -1.97
CA PHE A 40 5.03 -4.29 -0.53
C PHE A 40 3.94 -5.28 -0.10
N GLN A 41 3.23 -5.94 -1.03
CA GLN A 41 2.00 -6.66 -0.70
C GLN A 41 2.10 -8.14 -1.09
N GLY A 42 2.87 -8.90 -0.31
CA GLY A 42 3.12 -10.32 -0.55
C GLY A 42 2.95 -11.19 0.68
N ILE A 43 2.07 -10.85 1.64
CA ILE A 43 1.66 -11.78 2.69
C ILE A 43 0.18 -12.08 2.52
N LYS A 44 -0.12 -13.31 2.11
CA LYS A 44 -1.48 -13.86 2.05
C LYS A 44 -1.93 -14.08 3.50
N VAL A 45 -2.61 -13.09 4.09
CA VAL A 45 -3.17 -13.22 5.45
C VAL A 45 -4.57 -13.78 5.31
N ASP A 46 -4.73 -15.08 5.57
CA ASP A 46 -6.05 -15.66 5.77
C ASP A 46 -6.63 -15.06 7.06
N LEU A 47 -7.61 -14.16 6.92
CA LEU A 47 -8.25 -13.50 8.04
C LEU A 47 -9.20 -14.50 8.71
N PRO A 48 -8.93 -14.98 9.94
CA PRO A 48 -9.83 -15.90 10.60
C PRO A 48 -11.13 -15.15 10.97
N THR A 49 -12.26 -15.58 10.41
CA THR A 49 -13.58 -15.10 10.82
C THR A 49 -13.88 -15.65 12.22
N THR A 50 -13.73 -14.80 13.24
CA THR A 50 -14.05 -15.15 14.62
C THR A 50 -15.57 -15.14 14.80
N THR A 51 -16.20 -16.31 14.75
CA THR A 51 -17.52 -16.51 15.36
C THR A 51 -17.35 -16.37 16.85
N THR A 52 -17.99 -15.35 17.43
CA THR A 52 -18.02 -15.01 18.84
C THR A 52 -18.41 -16.23 19.68
N LYS A 53 -17.42 -16.91 20.24
CA LYS A 53 -17.58 -17.67 21.47
C LYS A 53 -16.61 -17.08 22.48
N GLN A 54 -17.15 -16.64 23.61
CA GLN A 54 -16.40 -16.32 24.81
C GLN A 54 -15.72 -17.58 25.32
N GLU A 55 -14.64 -17.99 24.67
CA GLU A 55 -13.75 -19.04 25.14
C GLU A 55 -12.36 -18.44 25.29
N LYS A 56 -12.09 -18.05 26.53
CA LYS A 56 -10.77 -17.94 27.18
C LYS A 56 -9.62 -17.57 26.23
N ILE A 57 -9.31 -16.28 26.17
CA ILE A 57 -8.12 -15.66 25.53
C ILE A 57 -6.95 -16.66 25.44
N GLU A 58 -6.84 -17.37 24.32
CA GLU A 58 -5.68 -18.19 24.02
C GLU A 58 -4.58 -17.25 23.58
N GLN A 59 -3.83 -16.73 24.57
CA GLN A 59 -2.54 -16.04 24.45
C GLN A 59 -2.23 -15.51 23.04
N ASN A 60 -2.85 -14.40 22.69
CA ASN A 60 -2.57 -13.71 21.44
C ASN A 60 -1.12 -13.19 21.46
N ILE A 61 -0.28 -13.68 20.55
CA ILE A 61 1.09 -13.19 20.39
C ILE A 61 1.10 -12.14 19.28
N ILE A 62 1.53 -10.92 19.60
CA ILE A 62 1.54 -9.81 18.65
C ILE A 62 2.97 -9.61 18.13
N ILE A 63 3.16 -9.61 16.82
CA ILE A 63 4.41 -9.24 16.16
C ILE A 63 4.19 -7.89 15.50
N THR A 64 4.98 -6.88 15.83
CA THR A 64 4.91 -5.55 15.19
C THR A 64 6.19 -5.27 14.41
N ILE A 65 6.05 -4.91 13.15
CA ILE A 65 7.11 -4.46 12.26
C ILE A 65 6.92 -2.96 12.08
N THR A 66 7.96 -2.19 12.36
CA THR A 66 7.93 -0.74 12.17
C THR A 66 8.51 -0.36 10.81
N LYS A 67 8.26 0.88 10.36
CA LYS A 67 8.82 1.41 9.10
C LYS A 67 10.34 1.38 9.04
N ASP A 68 11.01 1.47 10.19
CA ASP A 68 12.47 1.38 10.32
C ASP A 68 12.98 -0.07 10.37
N ASN A 69 12.14 -1.03 9.98
CA ASN A 69 12.42 -2.47 9.97
C ASN A 69 12.76 -3.03 11.36
N VAL A 70 12.30 -2.35 12.42
CA VAL A 70 12.47 -2.82 13.80
C VAL A 70 11.32 -3.75 14.16
N LEU A 71 11.68 -4.94 14.63
CA LEU A 71 10.77 -5.99 15.08
C LEU A 71 10.48 -5.88 16.58
N TYR A 72 9.21 -5.99 16.91
CA TYR A 72 8.71 -6.08 18.28
C TYR A 72 7.88 -7.35 18.44
N LEU A 73 8.11 -8.06 19.55
CA LEU A 73 7.24 -9.11 20.04
C LEU A 73 6.50 -8.56 21.26
N ASP A 74 5.19 -8.38 21.12
CA ASP A 74 4.32 -7.61 21.99
C ASP A 74 4.82 -6.17 22.19
N LYS A 75 5.65 -5.93 23.21
CA LYS A 75 6.24 -4.63 23.54
C LYS A 75 7.78 -4.68 23.60
N SER A 76 8.37 -5.85 23.37
CA SER A 76 9.82 -6.04 23.47
C SER A 76 10.45 -6.04 22.10
N ARG A 77 11.49 -5.22 21.90
CA ARG A 77 12.29 -5.25 20.68
C ARG A 77 13.02 -6.59 20.59
N VAL A 78 12.90 -7.26 19.44
CA VAL A 78 13.54 -8.56 19.20
C VAL A 78 14.28 -8.54 17.86
N THR A 79 15.32 -9.35 17.75
CA THR A 79 15.99 -9.61 16.46
C THR A 79 15.33 -10.79 15.77
N THR A 80 15.41 -10.86 14.44
CA THR A 80 14.87 -11.96 13.64
C THR A 80 15.36 -13.33 14.11
N SER A 81 16.63 -13.41 14.53
CA SER A 81 17.25 -14.63 15.08
C SER A 81 16.62 -15.10 16.39
N LYS A 82 16.17 -14.17 17.25
CA LYS A 82 15.56 -14.49 18.56
C LYS A 82 14.05 -14.63 18.47
N LEU A 83 13.42 -14.03 17.47
CA LEU A 83 11.97 -14.03 17.27
C LEU A 83 11.41 -15.46 17.20
N VAL A 84 12.03 -16.34 16.39
CA VAL A 84 11.56 -17.73 16.23
C VAL A 84 11.65 -18.51 17.54
N SER A 85 12.75 -18.37 18.28
CA SER A 85 12.92 -19.05 19.56
C SER A 85 11.94 -18.56 20.61
N LEU A 86 11.70 -17.24 20.69
CA LEU A 86 10.73 -16.66 21.61
C LEU A 86 9.28 -17.03 21.25
N LEU A 87 8.95 -17.08 19.96
CA LEU A 87 7.65 -17.54 19.49
C LEU A 87 7.40 -19.01 19.85
N LYS A 88 8.37 -19.90 19.59
CA LYS A 88 8.27 -21.32 19.95
C LYS A 88 8.10 -21.50 21.46
N GLN A 89 8.83 -20.72 22.25
CA GLN A 89 8.72 -20.73 23.71
C GLN A 89 7.33 -20.27 24.17
N LYS A 90 6.81 -19.18 23.59
CA LYS A 90 5.49 -18.64 23.95
C LYS A 90 4.33 -19.51 23.48
N LEU A 91 4.45 -20.16 22.32
CA LEU A 91 3.41 -21.05 21.80
C LEU A 91 3.35 -22.39 22.55
N GLY A 92 4.43 -22.81 23.21
CA GLY A 92 4.43 -24.00 24.08
C GLY A 92 3.94 -25.28 23.41
N GLY A 93 4.06 -25.39 22.08
CA GLY A 93 3.56 -26.51 21.29
C GLY A 93 2.04 -26.52 21.05
N LYS A 94 1.30 -25.48 21.46
CA LYS A 94 -0.13 -25.32 21.21
C LYS A 94 -0.39 -24.46 19.97
N LYS A 95 -1.52 -24.70 19.32
CA LYS A 95 -2.03 -23.79 18.28
C LYS A 95 -2.44 -22.50 18.99
N GLY A 96 -1.83 -21.38 18.61
CA GLY A 96 -2.13 -20.06 19.18
C GLY A 96 -2.31 -19.05 18.05
N LEU A 97 -3.08 -18.01 18.30
CA LEU A 97 -3.31 -16.93 17.33
C LEU A 97 -2.12 -15.98 17.35
N VAL A 98 -1.42 -15.89 16.21
CA VAL A 98 -0.33 -14.93 16.00
C VAL A 98 -0.84 -13.79 15.13
N MET A 99 -0.82 -12.57 15.66
CA MET A 99 -1.21 -11.37 14.92
C MET A 99 0.04 -10.61 14.48
N VAL A 100 0.09 -10.24 13.20
CA VAL A 100 1.22 -9.49 12.63
C VAL A 100 0.73 -8.10 12.22
N ASN A 101 1.30 -7.07 12.86
CA ASN A 101 1.14 -5.67 12.52
C ASN A 101 2.40 -5.23 11.76
N ALA A 102 2.26 -4.59 10.60
CA ALA A 102 3.39 -4.11 9.79
C ALA A 102 3.07 -2.74 9.19
#